data_AF-A0A970L6C5-F1
#
_entry.id   AF-A0A970L6C5-F1
#
_cell.length_a   1.000
_cell.length_b   1.000
_cell.length_c   1.000
_cell.angle_alpha   90.00
_cell.angle_beta   90.00
_cell.angle_gamma   90.00
#
_symmetry.space_group_name_H-M   'P 1'
#
loop_
_entity.id
_entity.type
_entity.pdbx_description
1 polymer ?
#
loop_
_entity_poly.entity_id
_entity_poly.type
_entity_poly.pdbx_seq_one_letter_code
_entity_poly.pdbx_strand_id
1 'polypeptide(L)'
;MRGFIQNIRNGTSFALINSEIRWPVIRYFAGHPLKSNFLNSLQIVGFGDIGSAWVGRSPWSGENAWDNEVIQSGSVKVVLDSNREPVVAGFGAGLRAQLLGYFVRADWAWGIENNYILPRVFYLSFSLDF
;
A
#
# COMPACT_ATOMS: atom_id res chain seq x y z
N MET A 1 2.94 -0.79 3.00
CA MET A 1 2.30 0.07 1.98
C MET A 1 1.47 -0.81 1.07
N ARG A 2 0.22 -0.46 0.78
CA ARG A 2 -0.65 -1.27 -0.09
C ARG A 2 -0.30 -1.06 -1.57
N GLY A 3 -0.51 -2.07 -2.40
CA GLY A 3 -0.23 -2.05 -3.85
C GLY A 3 1.10 -2.70 -4.25
N PHE A 4 1.68 -3.45 -3.32
CA PHE A 4 3.11 -3.62 -3.20
C PHE A 4 3.40 -4.91 -2.40
N ILE A 5 4.22 -5.81 -2.95
CA ILE A 5 4.67 -7.05 -2.28
C ILE A 5 5.70 -6.64 -1.21
N GLN A 6 5.77 -7.32 -0.06
CA GLN A 6 6.60 -6.89 1.08
C GLN A 6 8.05 -6.51 0.69
N ASN A 7 8.64 -5.55 1.41
CA ASN A 7 10.05 -5.14 1.30
C ASN A 7 10.47 -4.50 -0.05
N ILE A 8 9.65 -3.62 -0.64
CA ILE A 8 10.03 -2.88 -1.88
C ILE A 8 11.15 -1.87 -1.65
N ARG A 9 11.12 -1.18 -0.51
CA ARG A 9 12.17 -0.26 -0.08
C ARG A 9 12.60 -0.67 1.34
N ASN A 10 13.90 -0.73 1.58
CA ASN A 10 14.50 -0.94 2.89
C ASN A 10 15.44 0.26 3.16
N GLY A 11 15.80 0.52 4.40
CA GLY A 11 16.58 1.69 4.74
C GLY A 11 16.68 1.87 6.23
N THR A 12 17.67 2.64 6.67
CA THR A 12 17.80 3.01 8.08
C THR A 12 16.76 4.04 8.50
N SER A 13 16.17 4.76 7.54
CA SER A 13 15.20 5.82 7.72
C SER A 13 13.99 5.59 6.82
N PHE A 14 12.79 5.95 7.28
CA PHE A 14 11.57 5.86 6.48
C PHE A 14 10.57 6.98 6.81
N ALA A 15 9.74 7.33 5.83
CA ALA A 15 8.58 8.19 5.99
C ALA A 15 7.37 7.54 5.29
N LEU A 16 6.21 7.59 5.94
CA LEU A 16 4.97 7.01 5.41
C LEU A 16 3.79 7.90 5.78
N ILE A 17 2.98 8.23 4.78
CA ILE A 17 1.69 8.88 4.94
C ILE A 17 0.62 7.92 4.43
N ASN A 18 -0.42 7.73 5.22
CA ASN A 18 -1.58 6.89 4.93
C ASN A 18 -2.83 7.75 5.03
N SER A 19 -3.64 7.75 3.99
CA SER A 19 -4.93 8.42 3.94
C SER A 19 -6.01 7.41 3.57
N GLU A 20 -7.06 7.33 4.36
CA GLU A 20 -8.16 6.39 4.17
C GLU A 20 -9.50 7.11 4.36
N ILE A 21 -10.40 6.93 3.40
CA ILE A 21 -11.78 7.41 3.44
C ILE A 21 -12.68 6.18 3.54
N ARG A 22 -13.55 6.16 4.55
CA ARG A 22 -14.50 5.06 4.79
C ARG A 22 -15.92 5.57 4.68
N TRP A 23 -16.69 5.02 3.75
CA TRP A 23 -18.09 5.37 3.55
C TRP A 23 -19.04 4.21 3.93
N PRO A 24 -19.82 4.34 5.02
CA PRO A 24 -20.84 3.36 5.40
C PRO A 24 -22.10 3.49 4.54
N VAL A 25 -22.05 2.96 3.32
CA VAL A 25 -23.08 3.15 2.28
C VAL A 25 -24.47 2.74 2.76
N ILE A 26 -24.62 1.51 3.26
CA ILE A 26 -25.94 0.95 3.61
C ILE A 26 -26.56 1.68 4.80
N ARG A 27 -25.76 1.94 5.85
CA ARG A 27 -26.23 2.66 7.05
C ARG A 27 -26.62 4.11 6.72
N TYR A 28 -25.92 4.74 5.78
CA TYR A 28 -26.23 6.11 5.35
C TYR A 28 -27.61 6.19 4.67
N PHE A 29 -27.94 5.25 3.78
CA PHE A 29 -29.25 5.23 3.10
C PHE A 29 -30.39 4.68 3.95
N ALA A 30 -30.14 3.73 4.85
CA ALA A 30 -31.19 3.14 5.69
C ALA A 30 -31.75 4.14 6.71
N GLY A 31 -30.96 5.12 7.18
CA GLY A 31 -31.39 6.12 8.16
C GLY A 31 -31.70 5.56 9.56
N HIS A 32 -31.68 4.24 9.74
CA HIS A 32 -31.88 3.55 11.01
C HIS A 32 -30.98 2.30 11.11
N PRO A 33 -30.68 1.81 12.33
CA PRO A 33 -29.95 0.55 12.51
C PRO A 33 -30.72 -0.62 11.86
N LEU A 34 -29.98 -1.48 11.16
CA LEU A 34 -30.50 -2.72 10.58
C LEU A 34 -30.29 -3.90 11.54
N LYS A 35 -31.16 -4.91 11.50
CA LYS A 35 -31.00 -6.15 12.29
C LYS A 35 -29.74 -6.95 11.92
N SER A 36 -29.24 -6.79 10.69
CA SER A 36 -28.04 -7.49 10.21
C SER A 36 -26.77 -6.66 10.50
N ASN A 37 -25.88 -7.20 11.33
CA ASN A 37 -24.58 -6.58 11.63
C ASN A 37 -23.72 -6.42 10.37
N PHE A 38 -23.80 -7.36 9.43
CA PHE A 38 -23.09 -7.28 8.16
C PHE A 38 -23.51 -6.03 7.37
N LEU A 39 -24.82 -5.83 7.17
CA LEU A 39 -25.32 -4.69 6.42
C LEU A 39 -25.05 -3.37 7.14
N ASN A 40 -25.11 -3.37 8.48
CA ASN A 40 -24.88 -2.18 9.29
C ASN A 40 -23.39 -1.76 9.34
N SER A 41 -22.48 -2.70 9.08
CA SER A 41 -21.02 -2.50 9.10
C SER A 41 -20.37 -2.43 7.72
N LEU A 42 -21.13 -2.66 6.64
CA LEU A 42 -20.62 -2.62 5.28
C LEU A 42 -20.16 -1.20 4.91
N GLN A 43 -18.88 -1.07 4.61
CA GLN A 43 -18.19 0.15 4.28
C GLN A 43 -17.42 -0.02 2.97
N ILE A 44 -17.56 0.96 2.08
CA ILE A 44 -16.61 1.14 0.98
C ILE A 44 -15.43 1.94 1.53
N VAL A 45 -14.23 1.49 1.22
CA VAL A 45 -12.98 2.09 1.68
C VAL A 45 -12.19 2.53 0.46
N GLY A 46 -11.85 3.81 0.39
CA GLY A 46 -10.85 4.33 -0.54
C GLY A 46 -9.59 4.68 0.22
N PHE A 47 -8.42 4.37 -0.32
CA PHE A 47 -7.17 4.67 0.36
C PHE A 47 -6.06 5.11 -0.58
N GLY A 48 -5.15 5.91 -0.04
CA GLY A 48 -3.91 6.36 -0.66
C GLY A 48 -2.79 6.31 0.37
N ASP A 49 -1.71 5.62 0.02
CA ASP A 49 -0.49 5.49 0.79
C ASP A 49 0.63 6.15 -0.03
N ILE A 50 1.48 6.95 0.60
CA ILE A 50 2.70 7.50 -0.01
C ILE A 50 3.82 7.27 0.98
N GLY A 51 4.93 6.69 0.52
CA GLY A 51 6.04 6.36 1.40
C GLY A 51 7.38 6.40 0.72
N SER A 52 8.43 6.49 1.53
CA SER A 52 9.81 6.40 1.08
C SER A 52 10.64 5.77 2.20
N ALA A 53 11.62 4.94 1.84
CA ALA A 53 12.63 4.46 2.76
C ALA A 53 14.00 4.63 2.11
N TRP A 54 14.98 5.06 2.91
CA TRP A 54 16.32 5.41 2.45
C TRP A 54 17.39 5.12 3.50
N VAL A 55 18.64 5.07 3.06
CA VAL A 55 19.85 4.99 3.86
C VAL A 55 20.56 6.35 3.81
N GLY A 56 21.03 6.84 4.95
CA GLY A 56 21.75 8.12 5.03
C GLY A 56 20.90 9.31 5.45
N ARG A 57 21.43 10.52 5.22
CA ARG A 57 20.84 11.78 5.73
C ARG A 57 19.59 12.25 4.97
N SER A 58 19.44 11.87 3.71
CA SER A 58 18.30 12.28 2.88
C SER A 58 17.86 11.19 1.91
N PRO A 59 16.60 11.20 1.44
CA PRO A 59 16.11 10.24 0.45
C PRO A 59 16.84 10.26 -0.89
N TRP A 60 17.55 11.36 -1.19
CA TRP A 60 18.28 11.58 -2.44
C TRP A 60 19.81 11.44 -2.30
N SER A 61 20.33 11.01 -1.14
CA SER A 61 21.74 10.63 -1.07
C SER A 61 21.92 9.31 -1.82
N GLY A 62 22.80 9.27 -2.83
CA GLY A 62 23.14 8.09 -3.65
C GLY A 62 23.82 6.94 -2.89
N GLU A 63 23.61 6.85 -1.57
CA GLU A 63 23.98 5.73 -0.69
C GLU A 63 22.85 4.68 -0.62
N ASN A 64 21.73 4.89 -1.33
CA ASN A 64 20.62 3.94 -1.36
C ASN A 64 20.98 2.67 -2.15
N ALA A 65 20.84 1.51 -1.51
CA ALA A 65 21.19 0.20 -2.10
C ALA A 65 20.40 -0.20 -3.36
N TRP A 66 19.33 0.54 -3.72
CA TRP A 66 18.51 0.31 -4.93
C TRP A 66 18.98 1.09 -6.15
N ASP A 67 20.03 1.91 -6.03
CA ASP A 67 20.59 2.60 -7.19
C ASP A 67 21.44 1.68 -8.06
N ASN A 68 21.89 0.51 -7.60
CA ASN A 68 22.85 -0.27 -8.38
C ASN A 68 22.29 -1.62 -8.82
N GLU A 69 21.88 -1.75 -10.07
CA GLU A 69 21.63 -3.06 -10.69
C GLU A 69 22.95 -3.56 -11.30
N VAL A 70 23.52 -4.61 -10.72
CA VAL A 70 24.78 -5.20 -11.19
C VAL A 70 24.46 -6.31 -12.18
N ILE A 71 24.53 -5.99 -13.47
CA ILE A 71 24.44 -7.01 -14.53
C ILE A 71 25.88 -7.48 -14.80
N GLN A 72 26.16 -8.73 -14.44
CA GLN A 72 27.44 -9.36 -14.71
C GLN A 72 27.33 -10.27 -15.94
N SER A 73 28.04 -9.91 -17.01
CA SER A 73 28.18 -10.74 -18.21
C SER A 73 29.67 -11.00 -18.45
N GLY A 74 30.13 -12.20 -18.08
CA GLY A 74 31.55 -12.57 -18.15
C GLY A 74 32.43 -11.69 -17.23
N SER A 75 33.54 -11.16 -17.78
CA SER A 75 34.52 -10.34 -17.05
C SER A 75 34.12 -8.86 -16.89
N VAL A 76 32.96 -8.46 -17.38
CA VAL A 76 32.48 -7.08 -17.33
C VAL A 76 31.38 -6.95 -16.27
N LYS A 77 31.62 -6.07 -15.30
CA LYS A 77 30.65 -5.67 -14.28
C LYS A 77 30.05 -4.33 -14.70
N VAL A 78 28.80 -4.34 -15.16
CA VAL A 78 28.05 -3.09 -15.42
C VAL A 78 27.27 -2.76 -14.17
N VAL A 79 27.56 -1.60 -13.58
CA VAL A 79 26.80 -1.04 -12.46
C VAL A 79 25.86 0.00 -13.06
N LEU A 80 24.58 -0.35 -13.19
CA LEU A 80 23.55 0.58 -13.64
C LEU A 80 23.09 1.41 -12.44
N ASP A 81 23.43 2.70 -12.44
CA ASP A 81 22.83 3.70 -11.56
C ASP A 81 21.39 3.94 -12.02
N SER A 82 20.44 3.32 -11.32
CA SER A 82 19.05 3.26 -11.74
C SER A 82 18.27 4.52 -11.38
N ASN A 83 18.86 5.49 -10.65
CA ASN A 83 18.27 6.78 -10.24
C ASN A 83 16.77 6.65 -9.91
N ARG A 84 16.42 5.61 -9.15
CA ARG A 84 15.02 5.24 -8.92
C ARG A 84 14.39 6.26 -7.99
N GLU A 85 13.16 6.67 -8.28
CA GLU A 85 12.44 7.61 -7.43
C GLU A 85 12.30 6.99 -6.02
N PRO A 86 12.83 7.65 -4.98
CA PRO A 86 12.82 7.10 -3.63
C PRO A 86 11.41 7.07 -3.03
N VAL A 87 10.50 7.86 -3.60
CA VAL A 87 9.10 7.93 -3.22
C VAL A 87 8.30 6.91 -4.03
N VAL A 88 7.55 6.09 -3.31
CA VAL A 88 6.56 5.18 -3.86
C VAL A 88 5.18 5.64 -3.41
N ALA A 89 4.19 5.54 -4.29
CA ALA A 89 2.79 5.83 -3.97
C ALA A 89 1.94 4.58 -4.24
N GLY A 90 0.82 4.43 -3.54
CA GLY A 90 -0.05 3.28 -3.68
C GLY A 90 -1.46 3.72 -3.37
N PHE A 91 -2.41 3.36 -4.20
CA PHE A 91 -3.80 3.75 -3.99
C PHE A 91 -4.72 2.56 -4.28
N GLY A 92 -5.93 2.62 -3.77
CA GLY A 92 -6.84 1.51 -3.94
C GLY A 92 -8.20 1.74 -3.36
N ALA A 93 -9.03 0.72 -3.56
CA ALA A 93 -10.38 0.66 -3.05
C ALA A 93 -10.65 -0.73 -2.50
N GLY A 94 -11.48 -0.79 -1.47
CA GLY A 94 -11.82 -2.02 -0.80
C GLY A 94 -13.18 -1.98 -0.14
N LEU A 95 -13.56 -3.14 0.38
CA LEU A 95 -14.78 -3.34 1.13
C LEU A 95 -14.41 -3.82 2.52
N ARG A 96 -15.07 -3.25 3.53
CA ARG A 96 -14.95 -3.67 4.93
C ARG A 96 -16.34 -4.01 5.46
N ALA A 97 -16.49 -5.17 6.08
CA ALA A 97 -17.75 -5.56 6.72
C ALA A 97 -17.48 -6.51 7.89
N GLN A 98 -18.42 -6.57 8.84
CA GLN A 98 -18.40 -7.54 9.91
C GLN A 98 -19.12 -8.81 9.48
N LEU A 99 -18.42 -9.94 9.51
CA LEU A 99 -18.94 -11.27 9.22
C LEU A 99 -18.72 -12.17 10.42
N LEU A 100 -19.80 -12.72 10.98
CA LEU A 100 -19.75 -13.66 12.12
C LEU A 100 -18.94 -13.12 13.34
N GLY A 101 -18.99 -11.80 13.56
CA GLY A 101 -18.26 -11.13 14.65
C GLY A 101 -16.86 -10.62 14.27
N TYR A 102 -16.29 -11.04 13.14
CA TYR A 102 -14.97 -10.63 12.66
C TYR A 102 -15.08 -9.52 11.63
N PHE A 103 -14.17 -8.55 11.66
CA PHE A 103 -14.04 -7.60 10.55
C PHE A 103 -13.24 -8.24 9.42
N VAL A 104 -13.88 -8.36 8.27
CA VAL A 104 -13.26 -8.78 7.02
C VAL A 104 -13.05 -7.54 6.16
N ARG A 105 -11.84 -7.40 5.63
CA ARG A 105 -11.50 -6.36 4.66
C ARG A 105 -10.91 -6.99 3.40
N ALA A 106 -11.45 -6.60 2.25
CA ALA A 106 -11.01 -7.00 0.93
C ALA A 106 -10.60 -5.74 0.16
N ASP A 107 -9.30 -5.58 -0.09
CA ASP A 107 -8.72 -4.38 -0.71
C ASP A 107 -8.05 -4.74 -2.05
N TRP A 108 -8.34 -3.94 -3.09
CA TRP A 108 -7.57 -3.92 -4.33
C TRP A 108 -6.72 -2.67 -4.35
N ALA A 109 -5.41 -2.84 -4.52
CA ALA A 109 -4.46 -1.74 -4.51
C ALA A 109 -3.57 -1.78 -5.76
N TRP A 110 -3.20 -0.60 -6.22
CA TRP A 110 -2.25 -0.35 -7.30
C TRP A 110 -1.06 0.39 -6.71
N GLY A 111 0.14 -0.16 -6.92
CA GLY A 111 1.39 0.53 -6.63
C GLY A 111 1.77 1.47 -7.77
N ILE A 112 2.43 2.57 -7.43
CA ILE A 112 3.05 3.52 -8.34
C ILE A 112 4.52 3.60 -7.96
N GLU A 113 5.39 3.17 -8.86
CA GLU A 113 6.85 3.26 -8.72
C GLU A 113 7.45 3.84 -10.01
N ASN A 114 8.36 4.81 -9.88
CA ASN A 114 9.00 5.49 -11.01
C ASN A 114 7.99 6.02 -12.05
N ASN A 115 6.87 6.60 -11.60
CA ASN A 115 5.74 7.03 -12.43
C ASN A 115 5.00 5.92 -13.22
N TYR A 116 5.29 4.64 -12.97
CA TYR A 116 4.56 3.51 -13.56
C TYR A 116 3.57 2.90 -12.59
N ILE A 117 2.37 2.61 -13.09
CA ILE A 117 1.34 1.87 -12.34
C ILE A 117 1.65 0.37 -12.44
N LEU A 118 1.83 -0.27 -11.30
CA LEU A 118 2.07 -1.70 -11.18
C LEU A 118 0.76 -2.51 -11.28
N PRO A 119 0.85 -3.82 -11.57
CA PRO A 119 -0.29 -4.72 -11.51
C PRO A 119 -1.00 -4.66 -10.16
N ARG A 120 -2.34 -4.76 -10.18
CA ARG A 120 -3.14 -4.73 -8.96
C ARG A 120 -2.78 -5.88 -8.02
N VAL A 121 -2.73 -5.58 -6.74
CA VAL A 121 -2.56 -6.55 -5.66
C VAL A 121 -3.86 -6.63 -4.87
N PHE A 122 -4.31 -7.85 -4.61
CA PHE A 122 -5.47 -8.12 -3.77
C PHE A 122 -5.02 -8.48 -2.36
N TYR A 123 -5.61 -7.83 -1.37
CA TYR A 123 -5.39 -8.12 0.05
C TYR A 123 -6.71 -8.55 0.68
N LEU A 124 -6.64 -9.63 1.44
CA LEU A 124 -7.71 -10.09 2.31
C LEU A 124 -7.18 -10.12 3.73
N SER A 125 -7.81 -9.37 4.63
CA SER A 125 -7.41 -9.31 6.04
C SER A 125 -8.59 -9.55 6.97
N PHE A 126 -8.30 -10.24 8.07
CA PHE A 126 -9.23 -10.52 9.15
C PHE A 126 -8.73 -9.81 10.40
N SER A 127 -9.61 -9.03 11.05
CA SER A 127 -9.30 -8.33 12.28
C SER A 127 -10.35 -8.63 13.33
N LEU A 128 -9.89 -8.89 14.55
CA LEU A 128 -10.73 -8.81 15.75
C LEU A 128 -10.86 -7.33 16.12
N ASP A 129 -12.04 -6.91 16.55
CA ASP A 129 -12.30 -5.55 17.01
C ASP A 129 -11.61 -5.38 18.38
N PHE A 130 -10.53 -4.59 18.44
CA PHE A 130 -9.85 -4.19 19.68
C PHE A 130 -9.47 -2.71 19.61
#